data_AF-L7JSW5-F1
#
_entry.id   AF-L7JSW5-F1
#
_cell.length_a   1.000
_cell.length_b   1.000
_cell.length_c   1.000
_cell.angle_alpha   90.00
_cell.angle_beta   90.00
_cell.angle_gamma   90.00
#
_symmetry.space_group_name_H-M   'P 1'
#
loop_
_entity.id
_entity.type
_entity.pdbx_description
1 polymer ?
#
loop_
_entity_poly.entity_id
_entity_poly.type
_entity_poly.pdbx_seq_one_letter_code
_entity_poly.pdbx_strand_id
1 'polypeptide(L)' 'GAIKTRLHKIRLAKALKKNRSIPPWKRELKHNKQEFNFKKRSWRRNKLKVA' A
#
# COMPACT_ATOMS: atom_id res chain seq x y z
N GLY A 1 17.96 -5.13 5.73
CA GLY A 1 18.65 -6.01 4.79
C GLY A 1 19.13 -5.21 3.59
N ALA A 2 20.44 -5.01 3.50
CA ALA A 2 21.08 -4.32 2.39
C ALA A 2 21.10 -5.22 1.12
N ILE A 3 21.46 -6.49 1.29
CA ILE A 3 21.45 -7.50 0.23
C ILE A 3 20.04 -8.09 0.11
N LYS A 4 19.45 -8.02 -1.09
CA LYS A 4 18.08 -8.47 -1.40
C LYS A 4 17.97 -8.93 -2.85
N THR A 5 17.19 -9.98 -3.10
CA THR A 5 16.87 -10.43 -4.47
C THR A 5 15.98 -9.42 -5.20
N ARG A 6 15.97 -9.47 -6.55
CA ARG A 6 15.14 -8.60 -7.39
C ARG A 6 13.64 -8.78 -7.08
N LEU A 7 13.18 -10.03 -6.91
CA LEU A 7 11.77 -10.32 -6.59
C LEU A 7 11.35 -9.68 -5.26
N HIS A 8 12.20 -9.78 -4.23
CA HIS A 8 11.95 -9.17 -2.94
C HIS A 8 11.88 -7.63 -3.05
N LYS A 9 12.79 -7.01 -3.83
CA LYS A 9 12.74 -5.56 -4.12
C LYS A 9 11.45 -5.14 -4.83
N ILE A 10 10.99 -5.90 -5.82
CA ILE A 10 9.74 -5.62 -6.55
C ILE A 10 8.53 -5.72 -5.61
N ARG A 11 8.47 -6.74 -4.75
CA ARG A 11 7.40 -6.91 -3.75
C ARG A 11 7.36 -5.74 -2.78
N LEU A 12 8.52 -5.30 -2.27
CA LEU A 12 8.63 -4.11 -1.42
C LEU A 12 8.20 -2.83 -2.14
N ALA A 13 8.64 -2.62 -3.39
CA ALA A 13 8.25 -1.46 -4.19
C ALA A 13 6.73 -1.43 -4.44
N LYS A 14 6.12 -2.58 -4.74
CA LYS A 14 4.66 -2.71 -4.90
C LYS A 14 3.93 -2.43 -3.59
N ALA A 15 4.44 -2.92 -2.46
CA ALA A 15 3.85 -2.65 -1.15
C ALA A 15 3.95 -1.16 -0.77
N LEU A 16 5.05 -0.49 -1.15
CA LEU A 16 5.23 0.94 -0.97
C LEU A 16 4.21 1.74 -1.81
N LYS A 17 4.09 1.43 -3.11
CA LYS A 17 3.14 2.09 -4.03
C LYS A 17 1.68 1.93 -3.59
N LYS A 18 1.32 0.78 -3.02
CA LYS A 18 -0.04 0.53 -2.48
C LYS A 18 -0.34 1.33 -1.20
N ASN A 19 0.67 1.75 -0.46
CA ASN A 19 0.52 2.41 0.84
C ASN A 19 0.21 3.91 0.71
N ARG A 20 -0.89 4.25 0.02
CA ARG A 20 -1.35 5.62 -0.21
C ARG A 20 -2.81 5.80 0.24
N SER A 21 -3.19 7.06 0.50
CA SER A 21 -4.60 7.43 0.70
C SER A 21 -5.40 7.25 -0.58
N ILE A 22 -6.73 7.24 -0.45
CA ILE A 22 -7.63 7.31 -1.60
C ILE A 22 -7.47 8.69 -2.24
N PRO A 23 -7.27 8.79 -3.57
CA PRO A 23 -7.22 10.06 -4.26
C PRO A 23 -8.53 10.86 -4.10
N PRO A 24 -8.47 12.19 -3.96
CA PRO A 24 -9.66 13.02 -3.72
C PRO A 24 -10.76 12.83 -4.76
N TRP A 25 -10.41 12.87 -6.05
CA TRP A 25 -11.35 12.69 -7.16
C TRP A 25 -12.13 11.36 -7.13
N LYS A 26 -11.61 10.33 -6.44
CA LYS A 26 -12.37 9.07 -6.29
C LYS A 26 -13.55 9.23 -5.35
N ARG A 27 -13.49 10.15 -4.38
CA ARG A 27 -14.59 10.43 -3.45
C ARG A 27 -15.78 11.07 -4.15
N GLU A 28 -15.52 11.81 -5.23
CA GLU A 28 -16.53 12.49 -6.03
C GLU A 28 -17.24 11.56 -7.03
N LEU A 29 -16.73 10.34 -7.23
CA LEU A 29 -17.34 9.36 -8.12
C LEU A 29 -18.72 8.93 -7.59
N LYS A 30 -19.72 8.96 -8.47
CA LYS A 30 -21.06 8.47 -8.18
C LYS A 30 -20.99 7.02 -7.70
N HIS A 31 -21.65 6.73 -6.58
CA HIS A 31 -21.68 5.41 -5.91
C HIS A 31 -20.37 4.96 -5.23
N ASN A 32 -19.34 5.81 -5.11
CA ASN A 32 -18.20 5.46 -4.26
C ASN A 32 -18.56 5.62 -2.77
N LYS A 33 -18.64 4.50 -2.04
CA LYS A 33 -18.90 4.49 -0.58
C LYS A 33 -17.63 4.53 0.27
N GLN A 34 -16.45 4.55 -0.37
CA GLN A 34 -15.19 4.35 0.32
C GLN A 34 -14.56 5.69 0.75
N GLU A 35 -14.66 6.01 2.03
CA GLU A 35 -14.13 7.25 2.63
C GLU A 35 -12.60 7.26 2.76
N PHE A 36 -12.03 6.12 3.16
CA PHE A 36 -10.59 5.97 3.40
C PHE A 36 -10.07 4.58 3.02
N ASN A 37 -8.75 4.49 2.86
CA ASN A 37 -8.09 3.23 2.53
C ASN A 37 -7.89 2.38 3.79
N PHE A 38 -8.84 1.50 4.08
CA PHE A 38 -8.76 0.53 5.17
C PHE A 38 -7.51 -0.37 5.11
N LYS A 39 -6.95 -0.57 3.91
CA LYS A 39 -5.75 -1.41 3.69
C LYS A 39 -4.44 -0.61 3.78
N LYS A 40 -4.49 0.66 4.22
CA LYS A 40 -3.29 1.46 4.48
C LYS A 40 -2.46 0.79 5.58
N ARG A 41 -1.14 0.73 5.39
CA ARG A 41 -0.24 -0.05 6.23
C ARG A 41 0.76 0.86 6.95
N SER A 42 0.97 0.62 8.23
CA SER A 42 2.10 1.19 8.98
C SER A 42 3.22 0.16 9.12
N TRP A 43 4.47 0.59 8.95
CA TRP A 43 5.65 -0.28 9.10
C TRP A 43 5.87 -0.78 10.52
N ARG A 44 5.37 -0.05 11.53
CA ARG A 44 5.50 -0.40 12.93
C ARG A 44 4.43 -1.39 13.36
N ARG A 45 3.17 -1.11 13.02
CA ARG A 45 2.00 -1.91 13.40
C ARG A 45 1.85 -3.19 12.58
N ASN A 46 1.96 -3.08 11.25
CA ASN A 46 1.64 -4.18 10.32
C ASN A 46 2.89 -4.55 9.50
N LYS A 47 3.58 -5.62 9.92
CA LYS A 47 4.78 -6.11 9.26
C LYS A 47 4.45 -6.81 7.94
N LEU A 48 5.32 -6.63 6.95
CA LEU A 48 5.22 -7.28 5.66
C LEU A 48 5.89 -8.65 5.73
N LYS A 49 5.12 -9.72 5.57
CA LYS A 49 5.64 -11.10 5.43
C LYS A 49 6.08 -11.33 3.98
N VAL A 50 7.06 -10.56 3.52
CA VAL A 50 7.61 -10.71 2.16
C VAL A 50 8.68 -11.78 2.24
N ALA A 51 8.32 -13.00 1.83
CA ALA A 51 9.28 -14.03 1.48
C ALA A 51 10.09 -13.59 0.25
#